data_AF-A0A314ZKH5-F1
#
_entry.id   AF-A0A314ZKH5-F1
#
_cell.length_a   1.000
_cell.length_b   1.000
_cell.length_c   1.000
_cell.angle_alpha   90.00
_cell.angle_beta   90.00
_cell.angle_gamma   90.00
#
_symmetry.space_group_name_H-M   'P 1'
#
loop_
_entity.id
_entity.type
_entity.pdbx_description
1 polymer ?
#
loop_
_entity_poly.entity_id
_entity_poly.type
_entity_poly.pdbx_seq_one_letter_code
_entity_poly.pdbx_strand_id
1 'polypeptide(L)'
;MSQLLQFLQTTKAPFWINAYPYFAYKGDPNRVSLDYVLFNPNQGMVDPFTKLRYDNMLYAQVDAAIYAMARLGFNGIEVKVSETGWPSNGDENEIGATLQNAAIYNRNLLRRQLQNEGTPLRPKLRLEVYVFALFNENMKPGPSSERNYGLFHPDGTMAYNVGLSSVSTTSATTPSTTTSSVSDFSSSATKAATMEYHQSWVYWMLVCVLSFQVYMRRPF
;
A
#
# COMPACT_ATOMS: atom_id res chain seq x y z
N MET A 1 24.94 3.52 7.53
CA MET A 1 24.21 3.42 6.24
C MET A 1 25.05 2.80 5.13
N SER A 2 26.28 3.27 4.86
CA SER A 2 27.09 2.78 3.72
C SER A 2 27.39 1.27 3.73
N GLN A 3 27.57 0.64 4.89
CA GLN A 3 27.76 -0.82 4.99
C GLN A 3 26.53 -1.61 4.51
N LEU A 4 25.32 -1.15 4.84
CA LEU A 4 24.07 -1.75 4.37
C LEU A 4 23.95 -1.60 2.85
N LEU A 5 24.19 -0.39 2.32
CA LEU A 5 24.12 -0.14 0.89
C LEU A 5 25.14 -0.98 0.10
N GLN A 6 26.35 -1.14 0.65
CA GLN A 6 27.36 -2.02 0.08
C GLN A 6 26.90 -3.47 0.04
N PHE A 7 26.32 -3.97 1.14
CA PHE A 7 25.76 -5.31 1.19
C PHE A 7 24.68 -5.51 0.11
N LEU A 8 23.70 -4.60 0.04
CA LEU A 8 22.62 -4.65 -0.94
C LEU A 8 23.13 -4.60 -2.38
N GLN A 9 24.13 -3.76 -2.68
CA GLN A 9 24.75 -3.69 -4.00
C GLN A 9 25.47 -5.01 -4.35
N THR A 10 26.25 -5.57 -3.42
CA THR A 10 26.98 -6.82 -3.63
C THR A 10 26.03 -8.01 -3.84
N THR A 11 24.93 -8.07 -3.10
CA THR A 11 23.93 -9.16 -3.24
C THR A 11 22.87 -8.88 -4.30
N LYS A 12 22.87 -7.70 -4.92
CA LYS A 12 21.82 -7.20 -5.82
C LYS A 12 20.43 -7.21 -5.18
N ALA A 13 20.37 -7.00 -3.86
CA ALA A 13 19.10 -6.91 -3.14
C ALA A 13 18.53 -5.47 -3.24
N PRO A 14 17.20 -5.31 -3.27
CA PRO A 14 16.58 -3.99 -3.26
C PRO A 14 16.67 -3.33 -1.88
N PHE A 15 16.61 -2.00 -1.88
CA PHE A 15 16.38 -1.18 -0.70
C PHE A 15 14.87 -0.95 -0.53
N TRP A 16 14.31 -1.44 0.58
CA TRP A 16 12.89 -1.30 0.87
C TRP A 16 12.61 -0.04 1.71
N ILE A 17 11.59 0.73 1.32
CA ILE A 17 11.13 1.89 2.07
C ILE A 17 9.65 1.81 2.41
N ASN A 18 9.30 2.30 3.59
CA ASN A 18 7.94 2.65 3.94
C ASN A 18 7.75 4.12 3.54
N ALA A 19 6.84 4.41 2.61
CA ALA A 19 6.69 5.73 2.01
C ALA A 19 5.22 6.16 2.02
N TYR A 20 4.91 7.19 2.79
CA TYR A 20 3.53 7.62 3.04
C TYR A 20 3.33 9.10 2.71
N PRO A 21 2.75 9.41 1.55
CA PRO A 21 2.29 10.77 1.22
C PRO A 21 1.29 11.34 2.24
N TYR A 22 0.49 10.47 2.88
CA TYR A 22 -0.46 10.85 3.93
C TYR A 22 0.18 11.66 5.06
N PHE A 23 1.35 11.24 5.58
CA PHE A 23 1.98 11.94 6.71
C PHE A 23 2.49 13.33 6.33
N ALA A 24 2.94 13.53 5.08
CA ALA A 24 3.31 14.84 4.59
C ALA A 24 2.09 15.78 4.50
N TYR A 25 0.96 15.26 4.00
CA TYR A 25 -0.29 16.02 3.96
C TYR A 25 -0.84 16.35 5.35
N LYS A 26 -0.90 15.35 6.24
CA LYS A 26 -1.33 15.55 7.64
C LYS A 26 -0.49 16.62 8.34
N GLY A 27 0.83 16.63 8.08
CA GLY A 27 1.75 17.58 8.70
C GLY A 27 1.62 19.03 8.20
N ASP A 28 1.21 19.23 6.95
CA ASP A 28 1.09 20.57 6.35
C ASP A 28 0.03 20.61 5.23
N PRO A 29 -1.27 20.49 5.57
CA PRO A 29 -2.35 20.38 4.58
C PRO A 29 -2.58 21.67 3.79
N ASN A 30 -2.02 22.79 4.26
CA ASN A 30 -2.13 24.10 3.59
C ASN A 30 -1.11 24.27 2.46
N ARG A 31 0.03 23.55 2.52
CA ARG A 31 1.11 23.66 1.53
C ARG A 31 1.27 22.40 0.70
N VAL A 32 0.90 21.24 1.24
CA VAL A 32 0.88 19.98 0.51
C VAL A 32 -0.49 19.82 -0.15
N SER A 33 -0.53 19.89 -1.48
CA SER A 33 -1.76 19.68 -2.24
C SER A 33 -2.31 18.26 -2.01
N LEU A 34 -3.60 18.16 -1.64
CA LEU A 34 -4.28 16.89 -1.50
C LEU A 34 -4.29 16.09 -2.82
N ASP A 35 -4.50 16.77 -3.96
CA ASP A 35 -4.50 16.11 -5.26
C ASP A 35 -3.14 15.49 -5.61
N TYR A 36 -2.05 16.16 -5.23
CA TYR A 36 -0.69 15.68 -5.45
C TYR A 36 -0.37 14.41 -4.65
N VAL A 37 -0.87 14.30 -3.42
CA VAL A 37 -0.64 13.12 -2.58
C VAL A 37 -1.63 11.98 -2.84
N LEU A 38 -2.78 12.27 -3.48
CA LEU A 38 -3.80 11.29 -3.85
C LEU A 38 -3.68 10.75 -5.29
N PHE A 39 -2.64 11.14 -6.04
CA PHE A 39 -2.48 10.83 -7.47
C PHE A 39 -3.62 11.37 -8.36
N ASN A 40 -4.34 12.40 -7.92
CA ASN A 40 -5.33 13.06 -8.74
C ASN A 40 -4.65 13.95 -9.80
N PRO A 41 -5.35 14.37 -10.86
CA PRO A 41 -4.83 15.36 -11.80
C PRO A 41 -4.39 16.64 -11.08
N ASN A 42 -3.12 17.03 -11.24
CA ASN A 42 -2.56 18.22 -10.64
C ASN A 42 -1.38 18.75 -11.46
N GLN A 43 -0.87 19.94 -11.10
CA GLN A 43 0.24 20.58 -11.80
C GLN A 43 1.59 19.85 -11.62
N GLY A 44 1.70 18.99 -10.61
CA GLY A 44 2.92 18.30 -10.22
C GLY A 44 3.94 19.23 -9.56
N MET A 45 5.09 18.67 -9.22
CA MET A 45 6.26 19.37 -8.72
C MET A 45 7.42 19.09 -9.68
N VAL A 46 8.14 20.13 -10.09
CA VAL A 46 9.40 19.99 -10.83
C VAL A 46 10.55 20.08 -9.84
N ASP A 47 11.37 19.05 -9.75
CA ASP A 47 12.58 19.12 -8.94
C ASP A 47 13.56 20.16 -9.54
N PRO A 48 13.95 21.20 -8.80
CA PRO A 48 14.82 22.25 -9.31
C PRO A 48 16.19 21.75 -9.75
N PHE A 49 16.67 20.60 -9.25
CA PHE A 49 17.99 20.08 -9.59
C PHE A 49 17.94 19.16 -10.81
N THR A 50 17.09 18.14 -10.80
CA THR A 50 17.05 17.11 -11.85
C THR A 50 16.14 17.49 -13.02
N LYS A 51 15.29 18.50 -12.85
CA LYS A 51 14.25 18.93 -13.80
C LYS A 51 13.19 17.87 -14.09
N LEU A 52 13.18 16.77 -13.34
CA LEU A 52 12.12 15.77 -13.41
C LEU A 52 10.83 16.33 -12.82
N ARG A 53 9.73 16.08 -13.52
CA ARG A 53 8.37 16.42 -13.05
C ARG A 53 7.76 15.21 -12.38
N TYR A 54 7.36 15.39 -11.13
CA TYR A 54 6.62 14.44 -10.33
C TYR A 54 5.17 14.88 -10.28
N ASP A 55 4.25 14.07 -10.80
CA ASP A 55 2.81 14.33 -10.69
C ASP A 55 2.20 13.76 -9.41
N ASN A 56 2.97 13.02 -8.61
CA ASN A 56 2.57 12.52 -7.31
C ASN A 56 3.76 12.46 -6.34
N MET A 57 3.46 12.48 -5.04
CA MET A 57 4.48 12.52 -3.99
C MET A 57 5.18 11.16 -3.77
N LEU A 58 4.48 10.03 -3.94
CA LEU A 58 5.08 8.71 -3.69
C LEU A 58 6.32 8.51 -4.57
N TYR A 59 6.23 8.88 -5.85
CA TYR A 59 7.33 8.74 -6.80
C TYR A 59 8.48 9.70 -6.48
N ALA A 60 8.17 10.90 -5.99
CA ALA A 60 9.18 11.84 -5.51
C ALA A 60 9.92 11.28 -4.28
N GLN A 61 9.21 10.63 -3.34
CA GLN A 61 9.83 9.99 -2.16
C GLN A 61 10.75 8.83 -2.55
N VAL A 62 10.33 7.99 -3.50
CA VAL A 62 11.15 6.88 -4.03
C VAL A 62 12.42 7.41 -4.70
N ASP A 63 12.28 8.38 -5.60
CA ASP A 63 13.43 8.94 -6.31
C ASP A 63 14.36 9.72 -5.38
N ALA A 64 13.84 10.39 -4.35
CA ALA A 64 14.67 11.01 -3.32
C ALA A 64 15.56 9.99 -2.60
N ALA A 65 15.04 8.79 -2.28
CA ALA A 65 15.84 7.71 -1.70
C ALA A 65 16.93 7.21 -2.68
N ILE A 66 16.59 7.07 -3.97
CA ILE A 66 17.56 6.71 -5.02
C ILE A 66 18.68 7.75 -5.11
N TYR A 67 18.33 9.04 -5.16
CA TYR A 67 19.32 10.12 -5.21
C TYR A 67 20.18 10.18 -3.96
N ALA A 68 19.61 9.95 -2.77
CA ALA A 68 20.38 9.89 -1.53
C ALA A 68 21.45 8.78 -1.57
N MET A 69 21.10 7.59 -2.05
CA MET A 69 22.07 6.49 -2.23
C MET A 69 23.13 6.82 -3.29
N ALA A 70 22.73 7.43 -4.41
CA ALA A 70 23.65 7.85 -5.46
C ALA A 70 24.68 8.87 -4.96
N ARG A 71 24.26 9.82 -4.10
CA ARG A 71 25.18 10.77 -3.44
C ARG A 71 26.19 10.11 -2.51
N LEU A 72 25.90 8.92 -2.01
CA LEU A 72 26.83 8.11 -1.20
C LEU A 72 27.73 7.20 -2.07
N GLY A 73 27.63 7.27 -3.40
CA GLY A 73 28.40 6.45 -4.34
C GLY A 73 27.72 5.13 -4.74
N PHE A 74 26.51 4.85 -4.24
CA PHE A 74 25.78 3.63 -4.50
C PHE A 74 24.78 3.84 -5.65
N ASN A 75 25.26 3.61 -6.87
CA ASN A 75 24.44 3.67 -8.07
C ASN A 75 23.87 2.27 -8.39
N GLY A 76 22.61 2.21 -8.78
CA GLY A 76 21.99 0.98 -9.29
C GLY A 76 21.32 0.07 -8.26
N ILE A 77 21.31 0.41 -6.98
CA ILE A 77 20.44 -0.27 -6.01
C ILE A 77 18.98 0.02 -6.38
N GLU A 78 18.17 -1.04 -6.50
CA GLU A 78 16.73 -0.95 -6.72
C GLU A 78 16.05 -0.41 -5.46
N VAL A 79 15.04 0.46 -5.60
CA VAL A 79 14.20 0.88 -4.49
C VAL A 79 12.80 0.33 -4.70
N LYS A 80 12.26 -0.30 -3.66
CA LYS A 80 10.89 -0.84 -3.62
C LYS A 80 10.15 -0.28 -2.42
N VAL A 81 8.83 -0.21 -2.50
CA VAL A 81 7.99 0.28 -1.39
C VAL A 81 7.43 -0.91 -0.62
N SER A 82 7.89 -1.11 0.61
CA SER A 82 7.40 -2.16 1.51
C SER A 82 6.08 -1.79 2.17
N GLU A 83 5.80 -0.50 2.35
CA GLU A 83 4.53 -0.04 2.90
C GLU A 83 4.16 1.34 2.34
N THR A 84 2.92 1.44 1.86
CA THR A 84 2.24 2.72 1.65
C THR A 84 0.74 2.52 1.78
N GLY A 85 0.01 3.53 2.21
CA GLY A 85 -1.43 3.48 2.32
C GLY A 85 -2.00 4.80 2.81
N TRP A 86 -3.31 4.81 3.03
CA TRP A 86 -4.03 5.97 3.50
C TRP A 86 -5.14 5.56 4.45
N PRO A 87 -5.21 6.14 5.67
CA PRO A 87 -6.19 5.72 6.66
C PRO A 87 -7.59 6.22 6.31
N SER A 88 -8.59 5.35 6.48
CA SER A 88 -10.00 5.61 6.19
C SER A 88 -10.74 6.37 7.31
N ASN A 89 -10.13 6.48 8.48
CA ASN A 89 -10.65 7.21 9.63
C ASN A 89 -9.48 7.61 10.53
N GLY A 90 -9.63 8.68 11.32
CA GLY A 90 -8.59 9.16 12.24
C GLY A 90 -9.17 10.06 13.33
N ASP A 91 -8.32 10.52 14.24
CA ASP A 91 -8.70 11.51 15.25
C ASP A 91 -8.92 12.90 14.61
N GLU A 92 -9.50 13.86 15.34
CA GLU A 92 -9.85 15.19 14.80
C GLU A 92 -8.65 15.96 14.19
N ASN A 93 -7.44 15.71 14.70
CA ASN A 93 -6.20 16.33 14.22
C ASN A 93 -5.52 15.53 13.10
N GLU A 94 -6.13 14.44 12.62
CA GLU A 94 -5.60 13.57 11.56
C GLU A 94 -6.17 13.96 10.20
N ILE A 95 -5.90 15.22 9.82
CA ILE A 95 -6.45 15.84 8.62
C ILE A 95 -6.17 14.98 7.39
N GLY A 96 -7.24 14.67 6.66
CA GLY A 96 -7.20 13.85 5.45
C GLY A 96 -7.50 12.36 5.66
N ALA A 97 -7.54 11.86 6.91
CA ALA A 97 -7.91 10.48 7.22
C ALA A 97 -9.42 10.26 7.06
N THR A 98 -9.85 10.04 5.81
CA THR A 98 -11.27 9.85 5.46
C THR A 98 -11.44 8.66 4.54
N LEU A 99 -12.61 8.03 4.62
CA LEU A 99 -12.99 6.90 3.77
C LEU A 99 -12.79 7.21 2.28
N GLN A 100 -13.19 8.43 1.87
CA GLN A 100 -13.08 8.88 0.50
C GLN A 100 -11.63 9.04 0.04
N ASN A 101 -10.77 9.66 0.85
CA ASN A 101 -9.35 9.82 0.50
C ASN A 101 -8.62 8.47 0.48
N ALA A 102 -8.92 7.57 1.41
CA ALA A 102 -8.37 6.22 1.42
C ALA A 102 -8.74 5.43 0.16
N ALA A 103 -10.02 5.49 -0.24
CA ALA A 103 -10.49 4.88 -1.47
C ALA A 103 -9.81 5.47 -2.71
N ILE A 104 -9.64 6.81 -2.78
CA ILE A 104 -8.97 7.48 -3.90
C ILE A 104 -7.50 7.06 -3.98
N TYR A 105 -6.74 7.17 -2.88
CA TYR A 105 -5.31 6.86 -2.84
C TYR A 105 -5.04 5.44 -3.31
N ASN A 106 -5.69 4.45 -2.68
CA ASN A 106 -5.44 3.04 -2.95
C ASN A 106 -5.96 2.63 -4.35
N ARG A 107 -7.07 3.18 -4.82
CA ARG A 107 -7.56 2.94 -6.19
C ARG A 107 -6.63 3.52 -7.25
N ASN A 108 -6.14 4.75 -7.06
CA ASN A 108 -5.25 5.38 -8.03
C ASN A 108 -3.89 4.68 -8.05
N LEU A 109 -3.36 4.31 -6.88
CA LEU A 109 -2.15 3.49 -6.78
C LEU A 109 -2.32 2.15 -7.53
N LEU A 110 -3.42 1.44 -7.30
CA LEU A 110 -3.72 0.19 -8.01
C LEU A 110 -3.73 0.39 -9.54
N ARG A 111 -4.38 1.45 -10.04
CA ARG A 111 -4.42 1.76 -11.48
C ARG A 111 -3.02 1.98 -12.06
N ARG A 112 -2.15 2.71 -11.37
CA ARG A 112 -0.75 2.92 -11.79
C ARG A 112 0.05 1.62 -11.80
N GLN A 113 -0.17 0.78 -10.78
CA GLN A 113 0.48 -0.53 -10.68
C GLN A 113 0.06 -1.48 -11.82
N LEU A 114 -1.22 -1.46 -12.22
CA LEU A 114 -1.73 -2.22 -13.37
C LEU A 114 -1.17 -1.74 -14.71
N GLN A 115 -0.73 -0.48 -14.79
CA GLN A 115 -0.07 0.10 -15.96
C GLN A 115 1.45 -0.16 -15.99
N ASN A 116 1.98 -0.91 -15.02
CA ASN A 116 3.42 -1.15 -14.85
C ASN A 116 4.25 0.14 -14.77
N GLU A 117 3.66 1.19 -14.20
CA GLU A 117 4.29 2.50 -14.16
C GLU A 117 5.54 2.52 -13.26
N GLY A 118 6.60 3.19 -13.73
CA GLY A 118 7.80 3.50 -12.97
C GLY A 118 7.81 4.95 -12.46
N THR A 119 8.86 5.34 -11.76
CA THR A 119 9.06 6.74 -11.34
C THR A 119 9.62 7.60 -12.48
N PRO A 120 9.55 8.94 -12.41
CA PRO A 120 10.19 9.83 -13.39
C PRO A 120 11.68 9.57 -13.61
N LEU A 121 12.44 9.19 -12.57
CA LEU A 121 13.85 8.82 -12.70
C LEU A 121 14.04 7.45 -13.37
N ARG A 122 13.14 6.49 -13.13
CA ARG A 122 13.21 5.12 -13.67
C ARG A 122 11.92 4.73 -14.41
N PRO A 123 11.56 5.41 -15.51
CA PRO A 123 10.26 5.24 -16.16
C PRO A 123 10.08 3.87 -16.83
N LYS A 124 11.18 3.15 -17.08
CA LYS A 124 11.19 1.82 -17.69
C LYS A 124 11.20 0.67 -16.67
N LEU A 125 11.29 0.98 -15.37
CA LEU A 125 11.30 -0.01 -14.30
C LEU A 125 10.03 0.17 -13.46
N ARG A 126 9.12 -0.80 -13.53
CA ARG A 126 7.90 -0.81 -12.71
C ARG A 126 8.28 -0.66 -11.24
N LEU A 127 7.66 0.29 -10.55
CA LEU A 127 7.82 0.41 -9.10
C LEU A 127 7.04 -0.69 -8.39
N GLU A 128 7.71 -1.58 -7.66
CA GLU A 128 7.04 -2.57 -6.81
C GLU A 128 6.61 -1.94 -5.48
N VAL A 129 5.33 -2.13 -5.14
CA VAL A 129 4.68 -1.53 -3.97
C VAL A 129 3.82 -2.55 -3.24
N TYR A 130 3.95 -2.59 -1.92
CA TYR A 130 3.02 -3.29 -1.02
C TYR A 130 2.12 -2.27 -0.32
N VAL A 131 0.81 -2.48 -0.44
CA VAL A 131 -0.20 -1.64 0.22
C VAL A 131 -0.30 -2.03 1.68
N PHE A 132 -0.17 -1.04 2.55
CA PHE A 132 -0.45 -1.14 3.98
C PHE A 132 -1.89 -0.64 4.23
N ALA A 133 -2.82 -1.48 4.64
CA ALA A 133 -2.68 -2.93 4.90
C ALA A 133 -3.92 -3.70 4.41
N LEU A 134 -3.89 -5.03 4.54
CA LEU A 134 -5.02 -5.85 4.13
C LEU A 134 -6.24 -5.61 5.03
N PHE A 135 -6.06 -5.61 6.35
CA PHE A 135 -7.15 -5.48 7.32
C PHE A 135 -7.00 -4.26 8.22
N ASN A 136 -8.12 -3.76 8.74
CA ASN A 136 -8.10 -2.85 9.89
C ASN A 136 -7.61 -3.61 11.12
N GLU A 137 -6.55 -3.11 11.76
CA GLU A 137 -5.88 -3.76 12.88
C GLU A 137 -6.27 -3.09 14.21
N ASN A 138 -7.36 -3.54 14.82
CA ASN A 138 -7.96 -2.92 16.00
C ASN A 138 -7.07 -2.85 17.26
N MET A 139 -6.00 -3.66 17.31
CA MET A 139 -5.03 -3.68 18.42
C MET A 139 -3.81 -2.77 18.19
N LYS A 140 -3.72 -2.05 17.06
CA LYS A 140 -2.59 -1.13 16.84
C LYS A 140 -2.62 0.03 17.86
N PRO A 141 -1.49 0.29 18.54
CA PRO A 141 -1.37 1.43 19.45
C PRO A 141 -1.34 2.74 18.66
N GLY A 142 -1.52 3.86 19.35
CA GLY A 142 -1.42 5.20 18.75
C GLY A 142 -2.76 5.80 18.30
N PRO A 143 -2.72 6.79 17.40
CA PRO A 143 -3.91 7.51 16.93
C PRO A 143 -4.95 6.60 16.27
N SER A 144 -6.17 7.12 16.10
CA SER A 144 -7.25 6.35 15.44
C SER A 144 -6.93 5.95 14.00
N SER A 145 -6.09 6.71 13.29
CA SER A 145 -5.63 6.31 11.95
C SER A 145 -4.99 4.93 11.91
N GLU A 146 -4.21 4.58 12.93
CA GLU A 146 -3.43 3.34 12.96
C GLU A 146 -4.31 2.09 12.86
N ARG A 147 -5.56 2.17 13.33
CA ARG A 147 -6.53 1.08 13.31
C ARG A 147 -7.36 1.01 12.01
N ASN A 148 -7.15 1.94 11.08
CA ASN A 148 -8.06 2.19 9.95
C ASN A 148 -7.37 2.25 8.56
N TYR A 149 -6.20 1.61 8.41
CA TYR A 149 -5.48 1.51 7.11
C TYR A 149 -5.96 0.39 6.19
N GLY A 150 -6.78 -0.54 6.70
CA GLY A 150 -7.19 -1.74 5.99
C GLY A 150 -7.98 -1.46 4.71
N LEU A 151 -7.75 -2.28 3.70
CA LEU A 151 -8.67 -2.42 2.56
C LEU A 151 -9.95 -3.16 2.97
N PHE A 152 -9.87 -4.01 4.00
CA PHE A 152 -10.96 -4.81 4.54
C PHE A 152 -11.13 -4.61 6.05
N HIS A 153 -12.34 -4.83 6.54
CA HIS A 153 -12.60 -5.03 7.96
C HIS A 153 -12.17 -6.45 8.39
N PRO A 154 -11.99 -6.70 9.70
CA PRO A 154 -11.58 -8.03 10.20
C PRO A 154 -12.55 -9.18 9.85
N ASP A 155 -13.81 -8.87 9.54
CA ASP A 155 -14.83 -9.84 9.12
C ASP A 155 -14.76 -10.19 7.62
N GLY A 156 -13.79 -9.61 6.88
CA GLY A 156 -13.58 -9.83 5.46
C GLY A 156 -14.44 -8.95 4.55
N THR A 157 -15.32 -8.11 5.10
CA THR A 157 -16.04 -7.12 4.30
C THR A 157 -15.10 -6.00 3.86
N MET A 158 -15.34 -5.41 2.69
CA MET A 158 -14.52 -4.30 2.20
C MET A 158 -14.74 -3.07 3.10
N ALA A 159 -13.65 -2.44 3.55
CA ALA A 159 -13.74 -1.13 4.19
C ALA A 159 -14.19 -0.06 3.18
N TYR A 160 -13.68 -0.15 1.95
CA TYR A 160 -14.06 0.68 0.82
C TYR A 160 -13.66 -0.03 -0.49
N ASN A 161 -14.36 0.28 -1.59
CA ASN A 161 -14.10 -0.36 -2.87
C ASN A 161 -12.97 0.35 -3.64
N VAL A 162 -11.86 -0.35 -3.86
CA VAL A 162 -10.71 0.14 -4.66
C VAL A 162 -10.70 -0.39 -6.10
N GLY A 163 -11.72 -1.14 -6.51
CA GLY A 163 -11.85 -1.70 -7.87
C GLY A 163 -11.24 -3.09 -8.06
N LEU A 164 -11.02 -3.87 -6.99
CA LEU A 164 -10.50 -5.24 -7.09
C LEU A 164 -11.54 -6.24 -7.61
N SER A 165 -12.82 -6.04 -7.31
CA SER A 165 -13.90 -6.97 -7.66
C SER A 165 -14.20 -7.06 -9.17
N SER A 166 -13.75 -6.08 -9.97
CA SER A 166 -13.86 -6.14 -11.44
C SER A 166 -12.80 -7.02 -12.10
N VAL A 167 -11.88 -7.63 -11.33
CA VAL A 167 -10.92 -8.64 -11.82
C VAL A 167 -11.50 -10.05 -11.65
N SER A 168 -12.80 -10.18 -11.84
CA SER A 168 -13.49 -11.47 -11.93
C SER A 168 -13.58 -11.85 -13.41
N THR A 169 -12.61 -12.65 -13.86
CA THR A 169 -12.65 -13.48 -15.07
C THR A 169 -12.87 -12.74 -16.41
N THR A 170 -11.77 -12.38 -17.09
CA THR A 170 -11.76 -12.29 -18.56
C THR A 170 -11.86 -13.70 -19.14
N SER A 171 -13.06 -14.30 -19.09
CA SER A 171 -13.39 -15.40 -19.98
C SER A 171 -13.59 -14.80 -21.37
N ALA A 172 -12.80 -15.27 -22.34
CA ALA A 172 -12.87 -14.84 -23.72
C ALA A 172 -14.31 -14.87 -24.24
N THR A 173 -14.81 -13.75 -24.77
CA THR A 173 -15.92 -13.74 -25.73
C THR A 173 -15.76 -12.58 -26.71
N THR A 174 -15.82 -12.96 -27.99
CA THR A 174 -15.78 -12.23 -29.27
C THR A 174 -16.69 -10.99 -29.29
N PRO A 175 -16.41 -9.95 -30.12
CA PRO A 175 -17.10 -8.66 -29.99
C PRO A 175 -18.51 -8.67 -30.60
N SER A 176 -19.45 -8.07 -29.88
CA SER A 176 -20.67 -7.52 -30.46
C SER A 176 -21.03 -6.18 -29.81
N THR A 177 -21.44 -5.25 -30.66
CA THR A 177 -21.59 -3.80 -30.49
C THR A 177 -22.78 -3.37 -29.60
N THR A 178 -22.62 -2.21 -28.93
CA THR A 178 -23.67 -1.28 -28.40
C THR A 178 -24.46 -1.81 -27.18
N THR A 179 -24.66 -1.12 -26.05
CA THR A 179 -25.16 0.26 -25.83
C THR A 179 -25.02 0.60 -24.34
N SER A 180 -24.80 1.88 -24.03
CA SER A 180 -24.69 2.45 -22.68
C SER A 180 -25.96 2.25 -21.84
N SER A 181 -25.83 1.75 -20.61
CA SER A 181 -26.74 2.10 -19.51
C SER A 181 -26.05 1.90 -18.15
N VAL A 182 -26.09 2.97 -17.35
CA VAL A 182 -25.71 3.01 -15.94
C VAL A 182 -26.73 2.20 -15.13
N SER A 183 -26.25 1.33 -14.25
CA SER A 183 -27.07 0.76 -13.17
C SER A 183 -26.26 0.68 -11.89
N ASP A 184 -26.70 1.46 -10.91
CA ASP A 184 -26.40 1.30 -9.49
C ASP A 184 -26.91 -0.08 -9.03
N PHE A 185 -26.09 -0.81 -8.29
CA PHE A 185 -26.54 -1.98 -7.56
C PHE A 185 -26.13 -1.90 -6.10
N SER A 186 -27.17 -1.67 -5.28
CA SER A 186 -27.18 -1.88 -3.83
C SER A 186 -26.90 -3.36 -3.52
N SER A 187 -25.95 -3.61 -2.61
CA SER A 187 -25.62 -4.95 -2.14
C SER A 187 -26.41 -5.26 -0.86
N SER A 188 -27.31 -6.25 -0.95
CA SER A 188 -27.85 -6.96 0.20
C SER A 188 -27.16 -8.31 0.27
N ALA A 189 -26.31 -8.52 1.28
CA ALA A 189 -25.65 -9.80 1.51
C ALA A 189 -26.39 -10.58 2.60
N THR A 190 -26.97 -11.70 2.20
CA THR A 190 -27.62 -12.68 3.07
C THR A 190 -26.55 -13.52 3.80
N LYS A 191 -26.70 -13.67 5.12
CA LYS A 191 -25.87 -14.54 5.97
C LYS A 191 -25.82 -15.98 5.43
N ALA A 192 -24.63 -16.56 5.37
CA ALA A 192 -24.42 -18.00 5.23
C ALA A 192 -23.47 -18.52 6.33
N ALA A 193 -23.68 -19.77 6.69
CA ALA A 193 -23.50 -20.35 8.03
C ALA A 193 -22.05 -20.64 8.46
N THR A 194 -21.86 -20.60 9.77
CA THR A 194 -20.70 -21.05 10.55
C THR A 194 -20.30 -22.50 10.25
N MET A 195 -19.01 -22.70 9.97
CA MET A 195 -18.41 -24.03 9.79
C MET A 195 -17.26 -24.19 10.81
N GLU A 196 -17.47 -25.04 11.83
CA GLU A 196 -16.57 -25.34 12.94
C GLU A 196 -15.33 -26.17 12.52
N TYR A 197 -14.51 -25.66 11.60
CA TYR A 197 -13.32 -26.37 11.13
C TYR A 197 -11.98 -25.75 11.60
N HIS A 198 -12.01 -24.52 12.13
CA HIS A 198 -10.80 -23.78 12.50
C HIS A 198 -10.30 -24.05 13.93
N GLN A 199 -11.11 -24.62 14.82
CA GLN A 199 -10.71 -24.81 16.22
C GLN A 199 -9.70 -25.95 16.41
N SER A 200 -9.70 -26.96 15.55
CA SER A 200 -8.79 -28.12 15.64
C SER A 200 -7.35 -27.79 15.22
N TRP A 201 -7.17 -27.03 14.13
CA TRP A 201 -5.83 -26.73 13.58
C TRP A 201 -5.04 -25.74 14.44
N VAL A 202 -5.71 -24.75 15.03
CA VAL A 202 -5.09 -23.77 15.93
C VAL A 202 -4.66 -24.45 17.24
N TYR A 203 -5.45 -25.42 17.73
CA TYR A 203 -5.10 -26.21 18.91
C TYR A 203 -3.85 -27.07 18.67
N TRP A 204 -3.74 -27.74 17.53
CA TRP A 204 -2.55 -28.53 17.18
C TRP A 204 -1.30 -27.67 16.97
N MET A 205 -1.42 -26.49 16.37
CA MET A 205 -0.31 -25.53 16.25
C MET A 205 0.18 -25.06 17.63
N LEU A 206 -0.72 -24.73 18.56
CA LEU A 206 -0.37 -24.32 19.93
C LEU A 206 0.33 -25.42 20.72
N VAL A 207 -0.13 -26.67 20.61
CA VAL A 207 0.51 -27.82 21.27
C VAL A 207 1.92 -28.05 20.73
N CYS A 208 2.15 -27.94 19.42
CA CYS A 208 3.48 -28.09 18.83
C CYS A 208 4.45 -27.00 19.31
N VAL A 209 4.01 -25.73 19.37
CA VAL A 209 4.86 -24.61 19.80
C VAL A 209 5.24 -24.72 21.29
N LEU A 210 4.28 -25.10 22.15
CA LEU A 210 4.55 -25.29 23.59
C LEU A 210 5.51 -26.46 23.84
N SER A 211 5.36 -27.55 23.10
CA SER A 211 6.25 -28.72 23.20
C SER A 211 7.69 -28.38 22.80
N PHE A 212 7.86 -27.55 21.76
CA PHE A 212 9.16 -27.10 21.28
C PHE A 212 9.86 -26.16 22.28
N GLN A 213 9.10 -25.28 22.93
CA GLN A 213 9.65 -24.38 23.96
C GLN A 213 10.07 -25.11 25.24
N VAL A 214 9.38 -26.19 25.61
CA VAL A 214 9.75 -27.03 26.76
C VAL A 214 11.01 -27.85 26.47
N TYR A 215 11.17 -28.34 25.23
CA TYR A 215 12.37 -29.08 24.82
C TYR A 215 13.62 -28.19 24.77
N MET A 216 13.48 -26.94 24.31
CA MET A 216 14.58 -25.96 24.21
C MET A 216 15.01 -25.35 25.55
N ARG A 217 14.27 -25.60 26.65
CA ARG A 217 14.56 -25.04 27.99
C ARG A 217 15.21 -26.02 28.97
N ARG A 218 15.61 -27.21 28.52
CA ARG A 218 16.41 -28.12 29.37
C ARG A 218 17.90 -27.76 29.25
N PRO A 219 18.57 -27.34 30.35
CA PRO A 219 20.03 -27.24 30.35
C PRO A 219 20.62 -28.66 30.34
N PHE A 220 21.68 -28.88 29.55
CA PHE A 220 22.59 -30.01 29.77
C PHE A 220 23.38 -29.79 31.07
#